data_AF-A0A941UGR4-F1
#
_entry.id   AF-A0A941UGR4-F1
#
_cell.length_a   1.000
_cell.length_b   1.000
_cell.length_c   1.000
_cell.angle_alpha   90.00
_cell.angle_beta   90.00
_cell.angle_gamma   90.00
#
_symmetry.space_group_name_H-M   'P 1'
#
loop_
_entity.id
_entity.type
_entity.pdbx_description
1 polymer ?
#
loop_
_entity_poly.entity_id
_entity_poly.type
_entity_poly.pdbx_seq_one_letter_code
_entity_poly.pdbx_strand_id
1 'polypeptide(L)'
;MEIQNSGFRIKVLNEKGIALVMVLILAMISLAIVSAMLFMATQGTVISGAQRFYSTAEEASTGAAELSTLYLSTIGTFDLAGVGITSRCNCGDPMNAGDNTDLSAGGDRTCRCDKLCNAKENWAASGVAWSCDDNTAVAGLQVDLSAKTNPDFSFDLGNYTVFTKVVDTVRGNTDLGSIVASGELGGSAVSSGASGIITPPHSPYLYRMEVQAEAINNPRELSKISVLYAR
;
A
#
# COMPACT_ATOMS: atom_id res chain seq x y z
N MET A 1 7.95 -31.25 97.95
CA MET A 1 7.52 -30.10 97.12
C MET A 1 8.70 -29.14 97.10
N GLU A 2 9.26 -28.68 95.99
CA GLU A 2 8.72 -28.52 94.65
C GLU A 2 9.88 -28.21 93.67
N ILE A 3 9.84 -28.85 92.51
CA ILE A 3 10.33 -28.47 91.16
C ILE A 3 11.81 -28.06 90.99
N GLN A 4 12.61 -28.98 90.43
CA GLN A 4 13.86 -28.64 89.74
C GLN A 4 13.56 -28.05 88.36
N ASN A 5 14.01 -26.82 88.14
CA ASN A 5 14.01 -26.12 86.87
C ASN A 5 15.13 -26.68 85.97
N SER A 6 14.78 -27.57 85.04
CA SER A 6 15.69 -28.12 84.06
C SER A 6 16.02 -27.07 82.99
N GLY A 7 17.19 -26.46 83.12
CA GLY A 7 17.73 -25.50 82.16
C GLY A 7 17.87 -26.12 80.76
N PHE A 8 16.95 -25.76 79.87
CA PHE A 8 17.01 -26.06 78.44
C PHE A 8 18.16 -25.25 77.81
N ARG A 9 19.32 -25.89 77.63
CA ARG A 9 20.45 -25.29 76.89
C ARG A 9 20.20 -25.41 75.39
N ILE A 10 19.79 -24.30 74.78
CA ILE A 10 19.72 -24.16 73.32
C ILE A 10 21.16 -24.17 72.77
N LYS A 11 21.52 -25.22 72.01
CA LYS A 11 22.73 -25.23 71.19
C LYS A 11 22.51 -24.28 70.02
N VAL A 12 23.21 -23.15 70.02
CA VAL A 12 23.28 -22.24 68.86
C VAL A 12 24.07 -22.95 67.76
N LEU A 13 23.38 -23.42 66.73
CA LEU A 13 23.99 -23.98 65.52
C LEU A 13 24.54 -22.84 64.64
N ASN A 14 25.47 -23.14 63.74
CA ASN A 14 26.09 -22.14 62.88
C ASN A 14 25.13 -21.73 61.73
N GLU A 15 24.16 -20.87 62.05
CA GLU A 15 23.11 -20.37 61.15
C GLU A 15 23.62 -19.36 60.08
N LYS A 16 24.89 -18.95 60.15
CA LYS A 16 25.45 -17.92 59.25
C LYS A 16 25.49 -18.37 57.78
N GLY A 17 25.65 -19.67 57.55
CA GLY A 17 25.67 -20.24 56.19
C GLY A 17 24.29 -20.27 55.53
N ILE A 18 23.26 -20.66 56.27
CA ILE A 18 21.89 -20.74 55.72
C ILE A 18 21.30 -19.35 55.47
N ALA A 19 21.65 -18.37 56.31
CA ALA A 19 21.31 -16.97 56.09
C ALA A 19 21.91 -16.43 54.77
N LEU A 20 23.17 -16.75 54.49
CA LEU A 20 23.83 -16.36 53.24
C LEU A 20 23.13 -16.96 52.01
N VAL A 21 22.77 -18.24 52.07
CA VAL A 21 22.08 -18.92 50.96
C VAL A 21 20.69 -18.33 50.72
N MET A 22 19.92 -18.06 51.77
CA MET A 22 18.60 -17.42 51.65
C MET A 22 18.69 -16.02 51.03
N VAL A 23 19.69 -15.22 51.43
CA VAL A 23 19.94 -13.91 50.83
C VAL A 23 20.32 -14.04 49.36
N LEU A 24 21.10 -15.07 48.98
CA LEU A 24 21.50 -15.30 47.60
C LEU A 24 20.32 -15.72 46.71
N ILE A 25 19.42 -16.58 47.22
CA ILE A 25 18.20 -16.98 46.51
C ILE A 25 17.26 -15.78 46.34
N LEU A 26 17.05 -14.99 47.40
CA LEU A 26 16.24 -13.77 47.33
C LEU A 26 16.83 -12.75 46.35
N ALA A 27 18.16 -12.59 46.33
CA ALA A 27 18.85 -11.73 45.38
C ALA A 27 18.66 -12.23 43.94
N MET A 28 18.79 -13.54 43.68
CA MET A 28 18.57 -14.11 42.35
C MET A 28 17.15 -13.85 41.84
N ILE A 29 16.13 -14.03 42.69
CA ILE A 29 14.73 -13.77 42.31
C ILE A 29 14.52 -12.28 42.01
N SER A 30 15.07 -11.39 42.83
CA SER A 30 14.96 -9.95 42.59
C SER A 30 15.60 -9.54 41.26
N LEU A 31 16.74 -10.11 40.91
CA LEU A 31 17.47 -9.81 39.69
C LEU A 31 16.75 -10.38 38.45
N ALA A 32 16.13 -11.55 38.59
CA ALA A 32 15.28 -12.13 37.55
C ALA A 32 14.05 -11.24 37.24
N ILE A 33 13.38 -10.70 38.26
CA ILE A 33 12.23 -9.81 38.07
C ILE A 33 12.66 -8.50 37.40
N VAL A 34 13.75 -7.88 37.84
CA VAL A 34 14.27 -6.64 37.23
C VAL A 34 14.67 -6.87 35.77
N SER A 35 15.32 -8.01 35.46
CA SER A 35 15.66 -8.39 34.10
C SER A 35 14.42 -8.53 33.21
N ALA A 36 13.37 -9.17 33.71
CA ALA A 36 12.11 -9.31 32.98
C ALA A 36 11.43 -7.96 32.70
N MET A 37 11.43 -7.05 33.68
CA MET A 37 10.89 -5.69 33.50
C MET A 37 11.68 -4.88 32.47
N LEU A 38 13.02 -4.94 32.53
CA LEU A 38 13.88 -4.28 31.54
C LEU A 38 13.66 -4.84 30.14
N PHE A 39 13.51 -6.16 30.00
CA PHE A 39 13.21 -6.78 28.71
C PHE A 39 11.88 -6.27 28.13
N MET A 40 10.80 -6.26 28.90
CA MET A 40 9.52 -5.71 28.44
C MET A 40 9.62 -4.22 28.07
N ALA A 41 10.32 -3.41 28.89
CA ALA A 41 10.49 -1.99 28.62
C ALA A 41 11.27 -1.74 27.31
N THR A 42 12.37 -2.47 27.08
CA THR A 42 13.15 -2.34 25.85
C THR A 42 12.35 -2.75 24.61
N GLN A 43 11.63 -3.86 24.67
CA GLN A 43 10.76 -4.30 23.57
C GLN A 43 9.65 -3.28 23.29
N GLY A 44 9.06 -2.69 24.34
CA GLY A 44 8.08 -1.60 24.20
C GLY A 44 8.65 -0.39 23.45
N THR A 45 9.85 0.06 23.81
CA THR A 45 10.50 1.20 23.15
C THR A 45 10.80 0.95 21.67
N VAL A 46 11.25 -0.26 21.31
CA VAL A 46 11.55 -0.63 19.93
C VAL A 46 10.28 -0.65 19.08
N ILE A 47 9.20 -1.25 19.60
CA ILE A 47 7.91 -1.31 18.90
C ILE A 47 7.33 0.10 18.72
N SER A 48 7.37 0.95 19.75
CA SER A 48 6.91 2.34 19.64
C SER A 48 7.71 3.14 18.61
N GLY A 49 9.03 2.93 18.53
CA GLY A 49 9.88 3.55 17.52
C GLY A 49 9.49 3.09 16.10
N ALA A 50 9.34 1.78 15.90
CA ALA A 50 8.93 1.22 14.61
C ALA A 50 7.54 1.72 14.16
N GLN A 51 6.59 1.83 15.09
CA GLN A 51 5.25 2.32 14.79
C GLN A 51 5.25 3.78 14.32
N ARG A 52 6.13 4.62 14.86
CA ARG A 52 6.27 6.01 14.41
C ARG A 52 6.71 6.10 12.95
N PHE A 53 7.76 5.36 12.58
CA PHE A 53 8.28 5.32 11.22
C PHE A 53 7.25 4.77 10.22
N TYR A 54 6.52 3.73 10.63
CA TYR A 54 5.42 3.21 9.82
C TYR A 54 4.30 4.24 9.65
N SER A 55 3.88 4.92 10.72
CA SER A 55 2.81 5.92 10.68
C SER A 55 3.16 7.10 9.76
N THR A 56 4.40 7.59 9.79
CA THR A 56 4.82 8.69 8.92
C THR A 56 4.93 8.26 7.45
N ALA A 57 5.40 7.03 7.19
CA ALA A 57 5.38 6.45 5.85
C ALA A 57 3.94 6.21 5.36
N GLU A 58 3.02 5.83 6.25
CA GLU A 58 1.60 5.64 5.95
C GLU A 58 0.92 6.96 5.60
N GLU A 59 1.15 8.03 6.35
CA GLU A 59 0.65 9.37 6.01
C GLU A 59 1.12 9.82 4.62
N ALA A 60 2.39 9.55 4.28
CA ALA A 60 2.93 9.82 2.95
C ALA A 60 2.25 8.98 1.86
N SER A 61 2.04 7.68 2.11
CA SER A 61 1.30 6.79 1.21
C SER A 61 -0.15 7.23 1.01
N THR A 62 -0.86 7.63 2.07
CA THR A 62 -2.25 8.10 1.97
C THR A 62 -2.35 9.40 1.18
N GLY A 63 -1.46 10.36 1.41
CA GLY A 63 -1.39 11.56 0.57
C GLY A 63 -1.10 11.24 -0.90
N ALA A 64 -0.25 10.25 -1.14
CA ALA A 64 0.01 9.75 -2.49
C ALA A 64 -1.19 9.03 -3.12
N ALA A 65 -2.01 8.31 -2.34
CA ALA A 65 -3.23 7.70 -2.84
C ALA A 65 -4.17 8.78 -3.41
N GLU A 66 -4.38 9.88 -2.69
CA GLU A 66 -5.21 10.98 -3.17
C GLU A 66 -4.65 11.56 -4.49
N LEU A 67 -3.33 11.78 -4.56
CA LEU A 67 -2.68 12.25 -5.79
C LEU A 67 -2.78 11.24 -6.95
N SER A 68 -2.75 9.94 -6.65
CA SER A 68 -2.93 8.88 -7.65
C SER A 68 -4.35 8.85 -8.21
N THR A 69 -5.37 9.17 -7.40
CA THR A 69 -6.74 9.32 -7.90
C THR A 69 -6.89 10.56 -8.78
N LEU A 70 -6.16 11.65 -8.49
CA LEU A 70 -6.10 12.83 -9.36
C LEU A 70 -5.44 12.48 -10.71
N TYR A 71 -4.35 11.72 -10.69
CA TYR A 71 -3.71 11.21 -11.92
C TYR A 71 -4.69 10.38 -12.78
N LEU A 72 -5.46 9.48 -12.17
CA LEU A 72 -6.47 8.69 -12.89
C LEU A 72 -7.63 9.54 -13.42
N SER A 73 -8.15 10.48 -12.61
CA SER A 73 -9.27 11.35 -13.03
C SER A 73 -8.93 12.24 -14.23
N THR A 74 -7.67 12.65 -14.35
CA THR A 74 -7.21 13.52 -15.43
C THR A 74 -6.64 12.77 -16.64
N ILE A 75 -6.85 11.45 -16.72
CA ILE A 75 -6.34 10.57 -17.79
C ILE A 75 -4.82 10.69 -17.93
N GLY A 76 -4.14 10.68 -16.78
CA GLY A 76 -2.69 10.59 -16.74
C GLY A 76 -1.96 11.92 -16.82
N THR A 77 -2.60 13.09 -16.69
CA THR A 77 -1.85 14.34 -16.49
C THR A 77 -1.54 14.55 -15.01
N PHE A 78 -0.30 14.86 -14.68
CA PHE A 78 0.08 15.18 -13.32
C PHE A 78 1.12 16.28 -13.31
N ASP A 79 0.62 17.51 -13.23
CA ASP A 79 1.43 18.72 -13.14
C ASP A 79 1.71 19.05 -11.67
N LEU A 80 2.48 18.18 -11.02
CA LEU A 80 3.09 18.45 -9.73
C LEU A 80 4.58 18.64 -9.95
N ALA A 81 5.13 19.72 -9.38
CA ALA A 81 6.52 20.12 -9.56
C ALA A 81 7.47 18.94 -9.28
N GLY A 82 8.16 18.45 -10.32
CA GLY A 82 9.12 17.34 -10.24
C GLY A 82 8.68 16.01 -10.87
N VAL A 83 7.40 15.82 -11.20
CA VAL A 83 6.90 14.55 -11.78
C VAL A 83 6.86 14.57 -13.31
N GLY A 84 6.70 15.76 -13.91
CA GLY A 84 6.93 15.97 -15.34
C GLY A 84 5.94 15.29 -16.29
N ILE A 85 4.78 14.84 -15.80
CA ILE A 85 3.76 14.22 -16.66
C ILE A 85 2.76 15.29 -17.12
N THR A 86 3.07 15.93 -18.25
CA THR A 86 2.32 17.10 -18.76
C THR A 86 1.32 16.76 -19.86
N SER A 87 1.28 15.52 -20.35
CA SER A 87 0.36 15.07 -21.40
C SER A 87 -0.74 14.15 -20.88
N ARG A 88 -1.93 14.33 -21.42
CA ARG A 88 -3.03 13.38 -21.25
C ARG A 88 -2.91 12.24 -22.27
N CYS A 89 -3.41 11.07 -21.90
CA CYS A 89 -3.72 10.03 -22.87
C CYS A 89 -5.05 10.34 -23.57
N ASN A 90 -5.13 10.00 -24.85
CA ASN A 90 -6.37 9.98 -25.58
C ASN A 90 -6.85 8.52 -25.67
N CYS A 91 -7.91 8.19 -24.93
CA CYS A 91 -8.43 6.83 -24.81
C CYS A 91 -9.32 6.35 -25.97
N GLY A 92 -9.38 7.11 -27.07
CA GLY A 92 -10.02 6.69 -28.31
C GLY A 92 -11.43 6.07 -28.14
N ASP A 93 -11.71 5.05 -28.95
CA ASP A 93 -12.85 4.15 -28.79
C ASP A 93 -12.45 2.98 -27.87
N PRO A 94 -13.07 2.81 -26.71
CA PRO A 94 -12.77 1.73 -25.77
C PRO A 94 -13.14 0.33 -26.26
N MET A 95 -13.85 0.19 -27.39
CA MET A 95 -14.00 -1.09 -28.08
C MET A 95 -12.78 -1.45 -28.94
N ASN A 96 -11.91 -0.48 -29.22
CA ASN A 96 -10.73 -0.63 -30.06
C ASN A 96 -9.44 -0.35 -29.27
N ALA A 97 -8.92 -1.37 -28.60
CA ALA A 97 -7.71 -1.27 -27.77
C ALA A 97 -6.46 -0.68 -28.47
N GLY A 98 -6.45 -0.57 -29.81
CA GLY A 98 -5.34 -0.06 -30.61
C GLY A 98 -5.35 1.43 -30.93
N ASP A 99 -6.39 2.19 -30.56
CA ASP A 99 -6.50 3.62 -30.90
C ASP A 99 -6.13 4.58 -29.76
N ASN A 100 -5.65 4.04 -28.63
CA ASN A 100 -5.10 4.82 -27.54
C ASN A 100 -3.81 5.51 -27.98
N THR A 101 -3.75 6.82 -27.82
CA THR A 101 -2.60 7.63 -28.24
C THR A 101 -2.08 8.50 -27.10
N ASP A 102 -0.76 8.58 -26.97
CA ASP A 102 -0.08 9.42 -26.00
C ASP A 102 0.32 10.75 -26.65
N LEU A 103 -0.31 11.83 -26.19
CA LEU A 103 -0.06 13.16 -26.73
C LEU A 103 1.34 13.70 -26.37
N SER A 104 2.05 13.13 -25.40
CA SER A 104 3.47 13.45 -25.14
C SER A 104 4.43 12.71 -26.06
N ALA A 105 4.04 11.52 -26.54
CA ALA A 105 4.90 10.68 -27.37
C ALA A 105 4.64 10.89 -28.87
N GLY A 106 4.17 12.07 -29.27
CA GLY A 106 3.87 12.37 -30.68
C GLY A 106 2.66 11.62 -31.24
N GLY A 107 1.77 11.09 -30.37
CA GLY A 107 0.61 10.30 -30.77
C GLY A 107 0.86 8.80 -30.80
N ASP A 108 2.03 8.32 -30.37
CA ASP A 108 2.32 6.89 -30.27
C ASP A 108 1.56 6.24 -29.10
N ARG A 109 1.25 4.96 -29.25
CA ARG A 109 0.64 4.16 -28.18
C ARG A 109 1.69 3.84 -27.12
N THR A 110 1.43 4.23 -25.87
CA THR A 110 2.32 3.97 -24.74
C THR A 110 1.66 3.09 -23.69
N CYS A 111 2.47 2.37 -22.91
CA CYS A 111 1.95 1.53 -21.83
C CYS A 111 1.19 2.28 -20.76
N ARG A 112 1.55 3.54 -20.52
CA ARG A 112 0.81 4.44 -19.66
C ARG A 112 -0.63 4.60 -20.15
N CYS A 113 -0.82 4.87 -21.43
CA CYS A 113 -2.15 5.05 -22.01
C CYS A 113 -2.93 3.74 -22.10
N ASP A 114 -2.28 2.62 -22.40
CA ASP A 114 -2.93 1.31 -22.34
C ASP A 114 -3.43 0.97 -20.94
N LYS A 115 -2.62 1.22 -19.90
CA LYS A 115 -3.03 1.00 -18.51
C LYS A 115 -4.18 1.90 -18.08
N LEU A 116 -4.27 3.11 -18.63
CA LEU A 116 -5.33 4.06 -18.29
C LEU A 116 -6.62 3.84 -19.08
N CYS A 117 -6.52 3.38 -20.33
CA CYS A 117 -7.63 3.39 -21.28
C CYS A 117 -8.16 2.00 -21.65
N ASN A 118 -7.39 0.93 -21.39
CA ASN A 118 -7.78 -0.44 -21.69
C ASN A 118 -7.90 -1.28 -20.41
N ALA A 119 -8.75 -2.30 -20.48
CA ALA A 119 -8.73 -3.40 -19.52
C ALA A 119 -7.39 -4.15 -19.59
N LYS A 120 -6.99 -4.75 -18.47
CA LYS A 120 -5.70 -5.45 -18.32
C LYS A 120 -5.41 -6.47 -19.42
N GLU A 121 -6.42 -7.21 -19.86
CA GLU A 121 -6.32 -8.19 -20.95
C GLU A 121 -5.89 -7.60 -22.30
N ASN A 122 -6.06 -6.28 -22.49
CA ASN A 122 -5.75 -5.54 -23.71
C ASN A 122 -4.53 -4.62 -23.54
N TRP A 123 -3.83 -4.71 -22.42
CA TRP A 123 -2.51 -4.09 -22.29
C TRP A 123 -1.55 -4.78 -23.27
N ALA A 124 -0.61 -4.04 -23.86
CA ALA A 124 0.35 -4.65 -24.78
C ALA A 124 1.10 -5.81 -24.09
N ALA A 125 0.93 -7.02 -24.63
CA ALA A 125 1.42 -8.27 -24.06
C ALA A 125 2.94 -8.47 -24.25
N SER A 126 3.55 -9.32 -23.44
CA SER A 126 4.97 -9.67 -23.59
C SER A 126 5.23 -10.33 -24.95
N GLY A 127 6.25 -9.84 -25.67
CA GLY A 127 6.60 -10.31 -27.03
C GLY A 127 6.41 -9.29 -28.16
N VAL A 128 5.79 -8.13 -27.89
CA VAL A 128 5.99 -6.92 -28.71
C VAL A 128 7.15 -6.09 -28.13
N ALA A 129 7.70 -5.14 -28.89
CA ALA A 129 8.91 -4.37 -28.53
C ALA A 129 8.82 -3.54 -27.22
N TRP A 130 7.67 -3.54 -26.56
CA TRP A 130 7.34 -2.84 -25.32
C TRP A 130 6.17 -3.58 -24.67
N SER A 131 6.37 -4.26 -23.53
CA SER A 131 5.27 -4.85 -22.78
C SER A 131 4.93 -4.02 -21.55
N CYS A 132 3.63 -3.83 -21.34
CA CYS A 132 3.10 -3.02 -20.24
C CYS A 132 3.07 -3.79 -18.92
N ASP A 133 3.36 -5.09 -19.02
CA ASP A 133 3.57 -6.05 -17.94
C ASP A 133 5.05 -6.44 -17.76
N ASP A 134 6.00 -5.84 -18.50
CA ASP A 134 7.41 -6.28 -18.50
C ASP A 134 8.08 -6.04 -17.14
N ASN A 135 7.89 -7.01 -16.26
CA ASN A 135 8.98 -7.73 -15.63
C ASN A 135 9.64 -8.62 -16.70
N THR A 136 10.49 -8.07 -17.56
CA THR A 136 11.33 -8.93 -18.41
C THR A 136 12.34 -9.68 -17.55
N ALA A 137 12.00 -10.92 -17.19
CA ALA A 137 12.78 -12.12 -17.51
C ALA A 137 12.27 -13.28 -16.64
N VAL A 138 12.21 -14.47 -17.26
CA VAL A 138 11.94 -15.79 -16.66
C VAL A 138 10.46 -16.21 -16.68
N ALA A 139 10.20 -17.21 -17.54
CA ALA A 139 8.99 -18.02 -17.53
C ALA A 139 8.80 -18.63 -16.13
N GLY A 140 7.71 -18.24 -15.46
CA GLY A 140 7.35 -18.69 -14.11
C GLY A 140 7.21 -17.59 -13.05
N LEU A 141 7.27 -16.31 -13.41
CA LEU A 141 7.22 -15.19 -12.46
C LEU A 141 5.81 -14.62 -12.25
N GLN A 142 5.44 -14.46 -10.98
CA GLN A 142 4.21 -13.83 -10.51
C GLN A 142 4.06 -12.39 -11.02
N VAL A 143 2.80 -11.95 -11.15
CA VAL A 143 2.37 -10.54 -11.23
C VAL A 143 3.02 -9.77 -10.06
N ASP A 144 4.17 -9.12 -10.29
CA ASP A 144 4.82 -8.36 -9.22
C ASP A 144 3.97 -7.11 -8.91
N LEU A 145 3.20 -7.22 -7.83
CA LEU A 145 2.38 -6.16 -7.22
C LEU A 145 3.25 -5.06 -6.59
N SER A 146 4.57 -5.20 -6.55
CA SER A 146 5.45 -4.18 -6.01
C SER A 146 5.42 -2.92 -6.87
N ALA A 147 4.93 -1.81 -6.28
CA ALA A 147 4.97 -0.49 -6.91
C ALA A 147 6.39 0.00 -7.20
N LYS A 148 7.40 -0.54 -6.49
CA LYS A 148 8.82 -0.21 -6.70
C LYS A 148 9.39 -0.80 -7.98
N THR A 149 8.87 -1.94 -8.44
CA THR A 149 9.34 -2.61 -9.65
C THR A 149 8.56 -2.05 -10.85
N ASN A 150 9.22 -1.19 -11.63
CA ASN A 150 8.62 -0.47 -12.78
C ASN A 150 7.37 0.34 -12.37
N PRO A 151 7.53 1.40 -11.54
CA PRO A 151 6.43 2.31 -11.22
C PRO A 151 5.91 3.00 -12.49
N ASP A 152 4.60 3.24 -12.54
CA ASP A 152 3.99 4.05 -13.61
C ASP A 152 4.31 5.54 -13.42
N PHE A 153 4.44 5.97 -12.16
CA PHE A 153 5.01 7.26 -11.79
C PHE A 153 5.58 7.21 -10.38
N SER A 154 6.55 8.09 -10.13
CA SER A 154 7.16 8.26 -8.82
C SER A 154 7.46 9.72 -8.56
N PHE A 155 7.38 10.12 -7.30
CA PHE A 155 7.66 11.49 -6.89
C PHE A 155 8.11 11.54 -5.43
N ASP A 156 8.81 12.61 -5.08
CA ASP A 156 9.28 12.82 -3.72
C ASP A 156 8.28 13.67 -2.95
N LEU A 157 7.89 13.19 -1.76
CA LEU A 157 7.05 13.88 -0.80
C LEU A 157 7.83 14.07 0.50
N GLY A 158 8.50 15.22 0.61
CA GLY A 158 9.38 15.52 1.73
C GLY A 158 10.59 14.58 1.78
N ASN A 159 10.66 13.73 2.80
CA ASN A 159 11.75 12.76 2.99
C ASN A 159 11.43 11.35 2.46
N TYR A 160 10.29 11.19 1.77
CA TYR A 160 9.84 9.92 1.22
C TYR A 160 9.78 9.99 -0.30
N THR A 161 10.21 8.93 -0.95
CA THR A 161 9.91 8.69 -2.36
C THR A 161 8.71 7.78 -2.44
N VAL A 162 7.72 8.21 -3.22
CA VAL A 162 6.48 7.48 -3.46
C VAL A 162 6.57 6.84 -4.84
N PHE A 163 6.25 5.56 -4.89
CA PHE A 163 6.11 4.78 -6.11
C PHE A 163 4.65 4.39 -6.29
N THR A 164 4.08 4.64 -7.46
CA THR A 164 2.71 4.22 -7.78
C THR A 164 2.70 3.36 -9.03
N LYS A 165 1.93 2.28 -9.00
CA LYS A 165 1.75 1.35 -10.10
C LYS A 165 0.28 0.97 -10.26
N VAL A 166 -0.23 1.08 -11.48
CA VAL A 166 -1.50 0.51 -11.89
C VAL A 166 -1.28 -0.97 -12.15
N VAL A 167 -1.93 -1.83 -11.35
CA VAL A 167 -1.78 -3.29 -11.42
C VAL A 167 -2.91 -3.94 -12.21
N ASP A 168 -4.07 -3.32 -12.20
CA ASP A 168 -5.25 -3.85 -12.84
C ASP A 168 -6.20 -2.74 -13.27
N THR A 169 -6.71 -2.86 -14.49
CA THR A 169 -7.89 -2.14 -14.96
C THR A 169 -8.93 -3.14 -15.38
N VAL A 170 -10.08 -3.07 -14.74
CA VAL A 170 -11.25 -3.86 -15.11
C VAL A 170 -12.25 -2.92 -15.76
N ARG A 171 -12.77 -3.31 -16.92
CA ARG A 171 -13.85 -2.57 -17.56
C ARG A 171 -15.09 -2.64 -16.68
N GLY A 172 -15.66 -1.49 -16.37
CA GLY A 172 -16.91 -1.38 -15.64
C GLY A 172 -18.09 -1.85 -16.48
N ASN A 173 -19.26 -1.95 -15.85
CA ASN A 173 -20.49 -2.44 -16.49
C ASN A 173 -21.20 -1.37 -17.36
N THR A 174 -20.53 -0.26 -17.66
CA THR A 174 -21.08 0.79 -18.50
C THR A 174 -20.54 0.64 -19.91
N ASP A 175 -21.46 0.37 -20.85
CA ASP A 175 -21.13 0.32 -22.28
C ASP A 175 -20.66 1.71 -22.72
N LEU A 176 -19.51 1.74 -23.39
CA LEU A 176 -18.87 2.94 -23.91
C LEU A 176 -19.09 3.09 -25.42
N GLY A 177 -19.88 2.20 -26.04
CA GLY A 177 -20.19 2.26 -27.45
C GLY A 177 -20.83 3.59 -27.86
N SER A 178 -20.47 4.08 -29.04
CA SER A 178 -20.84 5.38 -29.65
C SER A 178 -22.32 5.79 -29.60
N ILE A 179 -23.26 4.91 -29.26
CA ILE A 179 -24.68 5.24 -29.08
C ILE A 179 -24.97 5.85 -27.69
N VAL A 180 -24.10 5.64 -26.70
CA VAL A 180 -24.28 6.04 -25.30
C VAL A 180 -23.33 7.18 -24.89
N ALA A 181 -22.71 7.87 -25.84
CA ALA A 181 -21.82 9.01 -25.57
C ALA A 181 -22.54 10.22 -24.91
N SER A 182 -23.87 10.21 -24.86
CA SER A 182 -24.73 11.21 -24.20
C SER A 182 -25.37 10.72 -22.88
N GLY A 183 -25.01 9.52 -22.37
CA GLY A 183 -25.61 8.97 -21.15
C GLY A 183 -27.03 8.43 -21.34
N GLU A 184 -27.46 8.23 -22.58
CA GLU A 184 -28.75 7.64 -22.92
C GLU A 184 -28.53 6.19 -23.34
N LEU A 185 -29.12 5.26 -22.60
CA LEU A 185 -29.19 3.86 -23.01
C LEU A 185 -29.91 3.80 -24.36
N GLY A 186 -29.19 3.42 -25.41
CA GLY A 186 -29.69 3.25 -26.77
C GLY A 186 -30.66 2.08 -26.90
N GLY A 187 -31.80 2.16 -26.22
CA GLY A 187 -33.00 1.42 -26.57
C GLY A 187 -33.88 2.34 -27.41
N SER A 188 -34.19 1.95 -28.63
CA SER A 188 -35.26 2.60 -29.40
C SER A 188 -36.58 2.42 -28.61
N ALA A 189 -36.92 3.41 -27.78
CA ALA A 189 -38.14 3.40 -27.01
C ALA A 189 -39.30 3.91 -27.87
N VAL A 190 -40.29 3.05 -28.04
CA VAL A 190 -41.64 3.44 -28.45
C VAL A 190 -42.21 4.44 -27.44
N SER A 191 -42.42 5.66 -27.92
CA SER A 191 -43.09 6.79 -27.26
C SER A 191 -42.41 7.43 -26.04
N SER A 192 -42.05 8.69 -26.23
CA SER A 192 -41.57 9.66 -25.25
C SER A 192 -42.53 9.84 -24.06
N GLY A 193 -42.06 9.51 -22.87
CA GLY A 193 -42.64 9.96 -21.59
C GLY A 193 -41.60 10.77 -20.81
N ALA A 194 -41.72 12.08 -20.85
CA ALA A 194 -40.82 13.01 -20.16
C ALA A 194 -41.07 13.01 -18.64
N SER A 195 -40.38 12.16 -17.88
CA SER A 195 -39.93 12.40 -16.49
C SER A 195 -39.29 11.14 -15.93
N GLY A 196 -38.01 11.24 -15.56
CA GLY A 196 -37.28 10.16 -14.88
C GLY A 196 -36.27 9.42 -15.76
N ILE A 197 -35.52 10.15 -16.60
CA ILE A 197 -34.27 9.60 -17.15
C ILE A 197 -33.35 9.36 -15.95
N ILE A 198 -33.21 8.10 -15.55
CA ILE A 198 -32.19 7.66 -14.61
C ILE A 198 -30.90 7.61 -15.42
N THR A 199 -30.04 8.60 -15.23
CA THR A 199 -28.66 8.58 -15.74
C THR A 199 -27.85 7.68 -14.80
N PRO A 200 -27.50 6.43 -15.18
CA PRO A 200 -26.65 5.61 -14.33
C PRO A 200 -25.29 6.29 -14.18
N PRO A 201 -24.66 6.22 -12.99
CA PRO A 201 -23.28 6.68 -12.84
C PRO A 201 -22.40 5.90 -13.83
N HIS A 202 -21.75 6.64 -14.72
CA HIS A 202 -20.93 6.09 -15.80
C HIS A 202 -19.53 5.84 -15.25
N SER A 203 -19.24 4.62 -14.84
CA SER A 203 -17.91 4.20 -14.39
C SER A 203 -17.29 3.19 -15.36
N PRO A 204 -16.63 3.66 -16.43
CA PRO A 204 -16.12 2.78 -17.47
C PRO A 204 -14.97 1.89 -17.00
N TYR A 205 -14.25 2.26 -15.93
CA TYR A 205 -13.09 1.49 -15.48
C TYR A 205 -12.92 1.50 -13.96
N LEU A 206 -12.60 0.32 -13.42
CA LEU A 206 -12.14 0.11 -12.05
C LEU A 206 -10.64 -0.13 -12.07
N TYR A 207 -9.90 0.71 -11.35
CA TYR A 207 -8.45 0.68 -11.26
C TYR A 207 -8.02 0.14 -9.90
N ARG A 208 -7.14 -0.86 -9.90
CA ARG A 208 -6.35 -1.22 -8.71
C ARG A 208 -4.95 -0.67 -8.85
N MET A 209 -4.58 0.20 -7.91
CA MET A 209 -3.25 0.78 -7.82
C MET A 209 -2.55 0.29 -6.56
N GLU A 210 -1.26 0.05 -6.67
CA GLU A 210 -0.39 -0.18 -5.54
C GLU A 210 0.48 1.07 -5.36
N VAL A 211 0.48 1.59 -4.14
CA VAL A 211 1.26 2.76 -3.75
C VAL A 211 2.22 2.34 -2.65
N GLN A 212 3.49 2.69 -2.80
CA GLN A 212 4.52 2.47 -1.81
C GLN A 212 5.27 3.77 -1.52
N ALA A 213 5.21 4.24 -0.28
CA ALA A 213 6.11 5.28 0.21
C ALA A 213 7.31 4.65 0.92
N GLU A 214 8.50 5.18 0.66
CA GLU A 214 9.76 4.71 1.23
C GLU A 214 10.64 5.90 1.61
N ALA A 215 11.26 5.88 2.78
CA ALA A 215 12.16 6.96 3.18
C ALA A 215 13.44 6.95 2.31
N ILE A 216 13.82 8.12 1.79
CA ILE A 216 14.96 8.29 0.86
C ILE A 216 16.27 7.72 1.44
N ASN A 217 16.49 7.95 2.73
CA ASN A 217 17.72 7.55 3.42
C ASN A 217 17.62 6.17 4.12
N ASN A 218 16.43 5.57 4.18
CA ASN A 218 16.22 4.33 4.89
C ASN A 218 15.12 3.48 4.21
N PRO A 219 15.50 2.53 3.34
CA PRO A 219 14.54 1.72 2.58
C PRO A 219 13.75 0.73 3.45
N ARG A 220 14.03 0.65 4.77
CA ARG A 220 13.27 -0.16 5.73
C ARG A 220 12.06 0.57 6.29
N GLU A 221 12.06 1.90 6.23
CA GLU A 221 10.91 2.71 6.59
C GLU A 221 10.04 2.86 5.35
N LEU A 222 9.03 1.99 5.27
CA LEU A 222 8.13 1.94 4.13
C LEU A 222 6.70 1.67 4.59
N SER A 223 5.77 2.11 3.75
CA SER A 223 4.37 1.75 3.83
C SER A 223 3.89 1.34 2.45
N LYS A 224 3.02 0.34 2.39
CA LYS A 224 2.40 -0.15 1.14
C LYS A 224 0.90 -0.14 1.32
N ILE A 225 0.20 0.46 0.37
CA ILE A 225 -1.26 0.50 0.35
C ILE A 225 -1.76 0.12 -1.04
N SER A 226 -2.86 -0.61 -1.08
CA SER A 226 -3.61 -0.90 -2.30
C SER A 226 -4.81 0.04 -2.36
N VAL A 227 -4.93 0.79 -3.44
CA VAL A 227 -6.01 1.74 -3.69
C VAL A 227 -6.91 1.18 -4.78
N LEU A 228 -8.21 1.16 -4.51
CA LEU A 228 -9.24 0.84 -5.50
C LEU A 228 -9.96 2.13 -5.89
N TYR A 229 -9.95 2.47 -7.16
CA TYR A 229 -10.57 3.69 -7.68
C TYR A 229 -11.49 3.35 -8.85
N ALA A 230 -12.74 3.77 -8.78
CA ALA A 230 -13.68 3.67 -9.89
C ALA A 230 -13.80 5.03 -10.57
N ARG A 231 -13.57 5.04 -11.88
CA ARG A 231 -13.82 6.20 -12.74
C ARG A 231 -14.96 5.88 -13.66
#